data_AF-A0A7C1J510-F1
#
_entry.id   AF-A0A7C1J510-F1
#
_cell.length_a   1.000
_cell.length_b   1.000
_cell.length_c   1.000
_cell.angle_alpha   90.00
_cell.angle_beta   90.00
_cell.angle_gamma   90.00
#
_symmetry.space_group_name_H-M   'P 1'
#
loop_
_entity.id
_entity.type
_entity.pdbx_description
1 polymer ?
#
loop_
_entity_poly.entity_id
_entity_poly.type
_entity_poly.pdbx_seq_one_letter_code
_entity_poly.pdbx_strand_id
1 'polypeptide(L)'
;MNLEIIIKFLEEFHKDFSLSKKIQALSNFFNSLNIETAYLIINKKPLEIHKIVDINSKLQLNDIEANIHNYDIQFNIGEKTITIHNIPIKDEDNIYGWLLIAPDKIDLETKRIIEAELTCFLKHTIINQTFLKKAH
;
A
#
# COMPACT_ATOMS: atom_id res chain seq x y z
N MET A 1 -15.08 13.53 -4.62
CA MET A 1 -14.44 12.30 -5.11
C MET A 1 -14.93 12.04 -6.52
N ASN A 2 -14.04 11.90 -7.51
CA ASN A 2 -14.46 11.63 -8.89
C ASN A 2 -14.61 10.11 -9.07
N LEU A 3 -15.85 9.64 -9.20
CA LEU A 3 -16.20 8.22 -9.39
C LEU A 3 -15.43 7.59 -10.56
N GLU A 4 -15.15 8.37 -11.60
CA GLU A 4 -14.40 7.93 -12.78
C GLU A 4 -12.97 7.48 -12.43
N ILE A 5 -12.31 8.15 -11.48
CA ILE A 5 -10.95 7.81 -11.07
C ILE A 5 -10.93 6.45 -10.36
N ILE A 6 -11.93 6.19 -9.51
CA ILE A 6 -12.08 4.91 -8.79
C ILE A 6 -12.38 3.78 -9.77
N ILE A 7 -13.32 3.99 -10.70
CA ILE A 7 -13.67 2.97 -11.70
C ILE A 7 -12.44 2.60 -12.52
N LYS A 8 -11.71 3.60 -13.02
CA LYS A 8 -10.47 3.37 -13.78
C LYS A 8 -9.42 2.62 -12.96
N PHE A 9 -9.28 2.96 -11.67
CA PHE A 9 -8.39 2.22 -10.78
C PHE A 9 -8.80 0.76 -10.66
N LEU A 10 -10.08 0.46 -10.42
CA LEU A 10 -10.55 -0.92 -10.28
C LEU A 10 -10.32 -1.73 -11.57
N GLU A 11 -10.61 -1.13 -12.74
CA GLU A 11 -10.32 -1.74 -14.04
C GLU A 11 -8.84 -2.05 -14.22
N GLU A 12 -7.96 -1.08 -13.96
CA GLU A 12 -6.51 -1.27 -14.07
C GLU A 12 -5.98 -2.28 -13.05
N PHE A 13 -6.50 -2.23 -11.83
CA PHE A 13 -6.09 -3.10 -10.74
C PHE A 13 -6.51 -4.55 -11.02
N HIS A 14 -7.69 -4.81 -11.57
CA HIS A 14 -8.17 -6.17 -11.85
C HIS A 14 -7.67 -6.77 -13.16
N LYS A 15 -7.15 -5.95 -14.07
CA LYS A 15 -6.67 -6.40 -15.39
C LYS A 15 -5.57 -7.46 -15.33
N ASP A 16 -4.68 -7.38 -14.35
CA ASP A 16 -3.53 -8.28 -14.22
C ASP A 16 -3.24 -8.54 -12.73
N PHE A 17 -2.99 -9.80 -12.37
CA PHE A 17 -2.77 -10.20 -10.99
C PHE A 17 -1.30 -10.10 -10.53
N SER A 18 -0.38 -9.66 -11.39
CA SER A 18 1.03 -9.48 -11.04
C SER A 18 1.26 -8.27 -10.14
N LEU A 19 2.17 -8.41 -9.18
CA LEU A 19 2.50 -7.36 -8.21
C LEU A 19 2.95 -6.05 -8.87
N SER A 20 3.75 -6.13 -9.94
CA SER A 20 4.19 -4.96 -10.69
C SER A 20 3.02 -4.18 -11.30
N LYS A 21 1.99 -4.88 -11.78
CA LYS A 21 0.78 -4.25 -12.32
C LYS A 21 -0.11 -3.66 -11.23
N LYS A 22 -0.22 -4.32 -10.07
CA LYS A 22 -0.90 -3.75 -8.91
C LYS A 22 -0.23 -2.45 -8.44
N ILE A 23 1.09 -2.45 -8.32
CA ILE A 23 1.86 -1.25 -7.96
C ILE A 23 1.66 -0.15 -9.00
N GLN A 24 1.67 -0.49 -10.30
CA GLN A 24 1.43 0.48 -11.38
C GLN A 24 0.03 1.10 -11.28
N ALA A 25 -1.01 0.30 -11.08
CA ALA A 25 -2.39 0.77 -10.92
C ALA A 25 -2.55 1.68 -9.69
N LEU A 26 -1.95 1.31 -8.55
CA LEU A 26 -1.92 2.16 -7.35
C LEU A 26 -1.18 3.46 -7.60
N SER A 27 -0.05 3.43 -8.33
CA SER A 27 0.73 4.63 -8.67
C SER A 27 -0.09 5.58 -9.54
N ASN A 28 -0.74 5.09 -10.59
CA ASN A 28 -1.62 5.88 -11.45
C ASN A 28 -2.78 6.51 -10.66
N PHE A 29 -3.40 5.72 -9.79
CA PHE A 29 -4.49 6.17 -8.94
C PHE A 29 -4.03 7.27 -7.96
N PHE A 30 -2.93 7.05 -7.25
CA PHE A 30 -2.39 8.00 -6.29
C PHE A 30 -1.88 9.29 -6.95
N ASN A 31 -1.28 9.21 -8.13
CA ASN A 31 -0.92 10.39 -8.91
C ASN A 31 -2.16 11.20 -9.31
N SER A 32 -3.26 10.52 -9.66
CA SER A 32 -4.54 11.18 -9.99
C SER A 32 -5.19 11.88 -8.78
N LEU A 33 -4.82 11.48 -7.57
CA LEU A 33 -5.22 12.12 -6.30
C LEU A 33 -4.16 13.09 -5.76
N ASN A 34 -3.08 13.36 -6.51
CA ASN A 34 -1.95 14.17 -6.09
C ASN A 34 -1.29 13.70 -4.78
N ILE A 35 -1.30 12.40 -4.49
CA ILE A 35 -0.61 11.84 -3.33
C ILE A 35 0.88 11.80 -3.61
N GLU A 36 1.66 12.39 -2.72
CA GLU A 36 3.10 12.60 -2.94
C GLU A 36 3.96 11.47 -2.37
N THR A 37 3.40 10.66 -1.47
CA THR A 37 4.12 9.60 -0.77
C THR A 37 3.17 8.44 -0.44
N ALA A 38 3.50 7.26 -0.95
CA ALA A 38 2.80 6.01 -0.74
C ALA A 38 3.73 4.80 -0.88
N TYR A 39 3.67 3.89 0.10
CA TYR A 39 4.40 2.63 0.10
C TYR A 39 3.48 1.46 0.42
N LEU A 40 3.68 0.33 -0.26
CA LEU A 40 3.05 -0.95 0.09
C LEU A 40 4.09 -1.85 0.73
N ILE A 41 3.79 -2.35 1.91
CA ILE A 41 4.62 -3.27 2.65
C ILE A 41 3.90 -4.60 2.72
N ILE A 42 4.54 -5.66 2.23
CA ILE A 42 4.00 -7.02 2.24
C ILE A 42 4.60 -7.76 3.42
N ASN A 43 3.72 -8.28 4.29
CA ASN A 43 4.10 -9.04 5.47
C ASN A 43 4.51 -10.48 5.10
N LYS A 44 5.67 -10.60 4.47
CA LYS A 44 6.35 -11.87 4.24
C LYS A 44 7.74 -11.85 4.88
N LYS A 45 8.44 -12.99 4.89
CA LYS A 45 9.82 -13.08 5.42
C LYS A 45 10.81 -13.34 4.27
N PRO A 46 11.79 -12.44 4.02
CA PRO A 46 11.96 -11.11 4.63
C PRO A 46 10.82 -10.14 4.23
N LEU A 47 10.62 -9.07 4.99
CA LEU A 47 9.64 -8.02 4.67
C LEU A 47 9.94 -7.47 3.28
N GLU A 48 8.88 -7.15 2.53
CA GLU A 48 9.02 -6.62 1.18
C GLU A 48 8.35 -5.26 1.11
N ILE A 49 9.12 -4.25 0.71
CA ILE A 49 8.67 -2.87 0.68
C ILE A 49 8.69 -2.39 -0.76
N HIS A 50 7.55 -1.87 -1.21
CA HIS A 50 7.35 -1.35 -2.55
C HIS A 50 7.00 0.13 -2.49
N LYS A 51 7.85 0.93 -3.13
CA LYS A 51 7.56 2.33 -3.42
C LYS A 51 6.48 2.43 -4.50
N ILE A 52 5.36 3.06 -4.18
CA ILE A 52 4.27 3.31 -5.15
C ILE A 52 4.41 4.72 -5.72
N VAL A 53 4.50 5.71 -4.83
CA VAL A 53 4.82 7.10 -5.13
C VAL A 53 5.76 7.59 -4.04
N ASP A 54 6.89 8.20 -4.39
CA ASP A 54 7.70 8.90 -3.40
C ASP A 54 8.50 10.00 -4.07
N ILE A 55 7.95 11.20 -3.95
CA ILE A 55 8.52 12.45 -4.46
C ILE A 55 9.62 12.97 -3.53
N ASN A 56 9.61 12.55 -2.26
CA ASN A 56 10.45 13.14 -1.22
C ASN A 56 11.73 12.35 -0.90
N SER A 57 11.94 11.15 -1.48
CA SER A 57 13.17 10.33 -1.60
C SER A 57 14.06 10.10 -0.36
N LYS A 58 13.74 10.69 0.79
CA LYS A 58 14.54 10.66 2.02
C LYS A 58 13.96 9.75 3.10
N LEU A 59 12.83 9.10 2.84
CA LEU A 59 12.28 8.09 3.73
C LEU A 59 13.18 6.85 3.66
N GLN A 60 13.90 6.55 4.74
CA GLN A 60 14.70 5.34 4.78
C GLN A 60 13.82 4.14 5.13
N LEU A 61 14.04 3.02 4.43
CA LEU A 61 13.33 1.76 4.64
C LEU A 61 13.42 1.28 6.11
N ASN A 62 14.55 1.54 6.77
CA ASN A 62 14.75 1.20 8.18
C ASN A 62 13.80 1.96 9.12
N ASP A 63 13.47 3.21 8.80
CA ASP A 63 12.53 4.01 9.61
C ASP A 63 11.09 3.51 9.45
N ILE A 64 10.76 2.99 8.26
CA ILE A 64 9.47 2.37 7.96
C ILE A 64 9.29 1.07 8.74
N GLU A 65 10.27 0.17 8.70
CA GLU A 65 10.20 -1.12 9.40
C GLU A 65 10.07 -0.93 10.92
N ALA A 66 10.77 0.03 11.50
CA ALA A 66 10.71 0.31 12.94
C ALA A 66 9.35 0.84 13.42
N ASN A 67 8.56 1.45 12.52
CA ASN A 67 7.33 2.15 12.88
C ASN A 67 6.05 1.51 12.30
N ILE A 68 6.16 0.35 11.65
CA ILE A 68 5.05 -0.29 10.92
C ILE A 68 3.85 -0.70 11.80
N HIS A 69 4.04 -0.72 13.12
CA HIS A 69 2.98 -1.02 14.09
C HIS A 69 2.29 0.24 14.64
N ASN A 70 2.81 1.44 14.33
CA ASN A 70 2.21 2.71 14.70
C ASN A 70 1.17 3.14 13.66
N TYR A 71 0.03 3.66 14.14
CA TYR A 71 -1.10 4.04 13.29
C TYR A 71 -0.82 5.27 12.43
N ASP A 72 -0.10 6.24 13.01
CA ASP A 72 0.40 7.43 12.33
C ASP A 72 1.90 7.48 12.49
N ILE A 73 2.61 7.54 11.37
CA ILE A 73 4.07 7.61 11.35
C ILE A 73 4.46 9.00 10.88
N GLN A 74 5.21 9.72 11.69
CA GLN A 74 5.77 11.02 11.29
C GLN A 74 7.18 10.81 10.74
N PHE A 75 7.39 11.21 9.50
CA PHE A 75 8.69 11.21 8.86
C PHE A 75 9.18 12.65 8.71
N ASN A 76 10.37 12.93 9.25
CA ASN A 76 11.02 14.22 9.07
C ASN A 76 11.88 14.18 7.81
N ILE A 77 11.50 14.96 6.80
CA ILE A 77 12.18 15.06 5.50
C ILE A 77 12.75 16.47 5.39
N GLY A 78 14.01 16.65 5.80
CA GLY A 78 14.61 17.97 5.92
C GLY A 78 13.89 18.81 6.98
N GLU A 79 13.33 19.95 6.59
CA GLU A 79 12.57 20.86 7.48
C GLU A 79 11.06 20.56 7.51
N LYS A 80 10.57 19.60 6.70
CA LYS A 80 9.15 19.23 6.65
C LYS A 80 8.90 17.93 7.40
N THR A 81 7.92 17.94 8.30
CA THR A 81 7.35 16.73 8.89
C THR A 81 6.18 16.27 8.03
N ILE A 82 6.27 15.07 7.50
CA ILE A 82 5.18 14.42 6.76
C ILE A 82 4.53 13.42 7.71
N THR A 83 3.21 13.54 7.89
CA THR A 83 2.43 12.50 8.56
C THR A 83 2.03 11.47 7.51
N ILE A 84 2.21 10.20 7.81
CA ILE A 84 1.81 9.08 6.98
C ILE A 84 0.84 8.22 7.79
N HIS A 85 -0.34 8.02 7.25
CA HIS A 85 -1.29 7.06 7.79
C HIS A 85 -0.87 5.65 7.44
N ASN A 86 -0.91 4.80 8.45
CA ASN A 86 -0.71 3.38 8.29
C ASN A 86 -2.06 2.67 8.17
N ILE A 87 -2.29 2.05 7.02
CA ILE A 87 -3.50 1.28 6.75
C ILE A 87 -3.13 -0.20 6.80
N PRO A 88 -3.47 -0.92 7.89
CA PRO A 88 -3.21 -2.34 7.95
C PRO A 88 -4.09 -3.07 6.93
N ILE A 89 -3.47 -3.90 6.10
CA ILE A 89 -4.14 -4.76 5.13
C ILE A 89 -4.32 -6.12 5.81
N LYS A 90 -5.53 -6.42 6.27
CA LYS A 90 -5.80 -7.55 7.16
C LYS A 90 -7.20 -8.13 6.97
N ASP A 91 -7.37 -9.38 7.36
CA ASP A 91 -8.69 -9.96 7.65
C ASP A 91 -8.88 -10.18 9.16
N GLU A 92 -9.88 -10.96 9.55
CA GLU A 92 -10.20 -11.21 10.97
C GLU A 92 -9.01 -11.82 11.74
N ASP A 93 -8.21 -12.64 11.06
CA ASP A 93 -7.19 -13.48 11.70
C ASP A 93 -5.75 -13.09 11.32
N ASN A 94 -5.54 -12.38 10.21
CA ASN A 94 -4.19 -12.19 9.64
C ASN A 94 -3.94 -10.76 9.16
N ILE A 95 -2.72 -10.28 9.38
CA ILE A 95 -2.19 -9.06 8.74
C ILE A 95 -1.30 -9.47 7.56
N TYR A 96 -1.71 -9.08 6.35
CA TYR A 96 -1.01 -9.38 5.10
C TYR A 96 0.00 -8.31 4.70
N GLY A 97 -0.16 -7.10 5.22
CA GLY A 97 0.72 -5.99 4.89
C GLY A 97 0.19 -4.68 5.43
N TRP A 98 0.82 -3.60 4.97
CA TRP A 98 0.48 -2.24 5.34
C TRP A 98 0.59 -1.34 4.13
N LEU A 99 -0.41 -0.48 3.93
CA LEU A 99 -0.33 0.63 2.99
C LEU A 99 -0.03 1.91 3.80
N LEU A 100 1.14 2.46 3.56
CA LEU A 100 1.57 3.73 4.13
C LEU A 100 1.25 4.84 3.15
N ILE A 101 0.45 5.83 3.55
CA ILE A 101 -0.01 6.89 2.64
C ILE A 101 -0.20 8.24 3.33
N ALA A 102 0.09 9.33 2.62
CA ALA A 102 -0.19 10.67 3.13
C ALA A 102 -1.70 10.88 3.38
N PRO A 103 -2.10 11.40 4.55
CA PRO A 103 -3.47 11.35 5.05
C PRO A 103 -4.43 12.36 4.46
N ASP A 104 -3.90 13.41 3.86
CA ASP A 104 -4.59 14.65 3.52
C ASP A 104 -5.44 14.57 2.24
N LYS A 105 -5.37 13.44 1.51
CA LYS A 105 -5.93 13.36 0.14
C LYS A 105 -6.82 12.16 -0.14
N ILE A 106 -7.14 11.33 0.85
CA ILE A 106 -7.99 10.13 0.68
C ILE A 106 -9.17 10.16 1.64
N ASP A 107 -10.38 10.17 1.09
CA ASP A 107 -11.60 10.04 1.87
C ASP A 107 -11.82 8.60 2.38
N LEU A 108 -12.75 8.44 3.33
CA LEU A 108 -13.01 7.17 3.99
C LEU A 108 -13.48 6.07 3.02
N GLU A 109 -14.27 6.42 2.01
CA GLU A 109 -14.80 5.45 1.06
C GLU A 109 -13.70 4.92 0.14
N THR A 110 -12.89 5.81 -0.42
CA THR A 110 -11.69 5.45 -1.17
C THR A 110 -10.76 4.56 -0.35
N LYS A 111 -10.52 4.92 0.92
CA LYS A 111 -9.69 4.13 1.83
C LYS A 111 -10.21 2.70 1.98
N ARG A 112 -11.51 2.52 2.19
CA ARG A 112 -12.16 1.20 2.31
C ARG A 112 -12.03 0.38 1.03
N ILE A 113 -12.19 1.00 -0.13
CA ILE A 113 -12.04 0.33 -1.43
C ILE A 113 -10.61 -0.17 -1.59
N ILE A 114 -9.60 0.69 -1.40
CA ILE A 114 -8.19 0.29 -1.51
C ILE A 114 -7.86 -0.84 -0.52
N GLU A 115 -8.32 -0.72 0.73
CA GLU A 115 -8.10 -1.73 1.78
C GLU A 115 -8.68 -3.09 1.39
N ALA A 116 -9.92 -3.13 0.89
CA ALA A 116 -10.56 -4.36 0.44
C ALA A 116 -9.82 -5.00 -0.75
N GLU A 117 -9.47 -4.20 -1.75
CA GLU A 117 -8.79 -4.67 -2.97
C GLU A 117 -7.37 -5.18 -2.67
N LEU A 118 -6.61 -4.46 -1.84
CA LEU A 118 -5.30 -4.91 -1.38
C LEU A 118 -5.40 -6.16 -0.51
N THR A 119 -6.41 -6.26 0.35
CA THR A 119 -6.60 -7.44 1.20
C THR A 119 -6.83 -8.68 0.34
N CYS A 120 -7.72 -8.60 -0.66
CA CYS A 120 -7.96 -9.68 -1.60
C CYS A 120 -6.68 -10.08 -2.35
N PHE A 121 -5.95 -9.09 -2.86
CA PHE A 121 -4.70 -9.31 -3.59
C PHE A 121 -3.63 -9.97 -2.72
N LEU A 122 -3.28 -9.36 -1.58
CA LEU A 122 -2.19 -9.84 -0.72
C LEU A 122 -2.50 -11.18 -0.07
N LYS A 123 -3.76 -11.42 0.30
CA LYS A 123 -4.21 -12.74 0.78
C LYS A 123 -3.88 -13.81 -0.24
N HIS A 124 -4.25 -13.60 -1.51
CA HIS A 124 -3.95 -14.56 -2.58
C HIS A 124 -2.44 -14.68 -2.83
N THR A 125 -1.69 -13.58 -2.85
CA THR A 125 -0.23 -13.57 -3.03
C THR A 125 0.49 -14.36 -1.93
N ILE A 126 0.17 -14.10 -0.66
CA ILE A 126 0.83 -14.74 0.49
C ILE A 126 0.42 -16.21 0.55
N ILE A 127 -0.87 -16.52 0.46
CA ILE A 127 -1.37 -17.91 0.50
C ILE A 127 -0.67 -18.76 -0.56
N ASN A 128 -0.66 -18.33 -1.82
CA ASN A 128 -0.02 -19.07 -2.91
C ASN A 128 1.48 -19.28 -2.69
N GLN A 129 2.19 -18.30 -2.13
CA GLN A 129 3.61 -18.46 -1.78
C GLN A 129 3.83 -19.47 -0.66
N THR A 130 2.93 -19.55 0.33
CA THR A 130 2.99 -20.56 1.40
C THR A 130 2.72 -21.98 0.89
N PHE A 131 1.77 -22.16 -0.02
CA PHE A 131 1.43 -23.47 -0.58
C PHE A 131 2.52 -23.99 -1.54
N LEU A 132 3.12 -23.13 -2.36
CA LEU A 132 4.22 -23.50 -3.26
C LEU A 132 5.47 -23.96 -2.50
N LYS A 133 5.72 -23.44 -1.28
CA LYS A 133 6.85 -23.87 -0.44
C LYS A 133 6.68 -25.25 0.21
N LYS A 134 5.45 -25.80 0.29
CA LYS A 134 5.19 -27.12 0.89
C LYS A 134 5.21 -28.27 -0.13
N ALA A 135 5.28 -27.95 -1.42
CA ALA A 135 5.23 -28.94 -2.51
C ALA A 135 6.61 -29.39 -3.01
N HIS A 136 7.70 -28.98 -2.33
CA HIS A 136 9.08 -29.37 -2.63
C HIS A 136 9.73 -30.07 -1.44
#